data_AF-A0AA86N3A9-F1
#
_entry.id   AF-A0AA86N3A9-F1
#
_cell.length_a   1.000
_cell.length_b   1.000
_cell.length_c   1.000
_cell.angle_alpha   90.00
_cell.angle_beta   90.00
_cell.angle_gamma   90.00
#
_symmetry.space_group_name_H-M   'P 1'
#
loop_
_entity.id
_entity.type
_entity.pdbx_description
1 polymer ?
#
loop_
_entity_poly.entity_id
_entity_poly.type
_entity_poly.pdbx_seq_one_letter_code
_entity_poly.pdbx_strand_id
1 'polypeptide(L)'
;MTMALTLAGAFPSEEALRRMILARKVCFDHDPFYVRNAAGDMVQIGFQLNLYAAFNDPRHLPHSDDQEQREILRDLHGICRVFFQSLDVLKPCEYPDPPADRIVYSPERNYRADVCVQIPVFDRSHFGWPADRRVSDILDTVECLLKSLGARWKRWDEEATPAQPSPETCEAKARQAADLSDEGAA
;
A
#
# COMPACT_ATOMS: atom_id res chain seq x y z
N MET A 1 -4.76 2.84 -21.94
CA MET A 1 -6.19 2.57 -21.75
C MET A 1 -6.39 2.36 -20.26
N THR A 2 -6.46 3.46 -19.50
CA THR A 2 -6.37 3.61 -18.04
C THR A 2 -6.66 2.32 -17.24
N MET A 3 -5.75 1.88 -16.36
CA MET A 3 -6.07 0.82 -15.39
C MET A 3 -7.33 1.22 -14.61
N ALA A 4 -8.40 0.46 -14.79
CA ALA A 4 -9.65 0.70 -14.09
C ALA A 4 -9.50 0.21 -12.64
N LEU A 5 -9.51 1.15 -11.68
CA LEU A 5 -9.59 0.79 -10.27
C LEU A 5 -10.98 0.23 -9.95
N THR A 6 -11.01 -0.93 -9.32
CA THR A 6 -12.23 -1.52 -8.75
C THR A 6 -12.52 -0.85 -7.42
N LEU A 7 -13.49 0.06 -7.40
CA LEU A 7 -13.84 0.86 -6.21
C LEU A 7 -15.02 0.28 -5.40
N ALA A 8 -15.66 -0.78 -5.90
CA ALA A 8 -16.91 -1.31 -5.37
C ALA A 8 -16.80 -1.73 -3.90
N GLY A 9 -17.59 -1.06 -3.05
CA GLY A 9 -17.62 -1.30 -1.60
C GLY A 9 -16.44 -0.70 -0.83
N ALA A 10 -15.63 0.16 -1.47
CA ALA A 10 -14.55 0.91 -0.82
C ALA A 10 -14.74 2.43 -0.97
N PHE A 11 -14.89 2.95 -2.20
CA PHE A 11 -15.08 4.37 -2.48
C PHE A 11 -16.17 4.59 -3.54
N PRO A 12 -16.92 5.71 -3.48
CA PRO A 12 -17.97 5.99 -4.45
C PRO A 12 -17.43 6.42 -5.82
N SER A 13 -16.19 6.93 -5.88
CA SER A 13 -15.51 7.34 -7.12
C SER A 13 -14.01 7.48 -6.90
N GLU A 14 -13.23 7.50 -7.99
CA GLU A 14 -11.78 7.74 -7.93
C GLU A 14 -11.48 9.13 -7.34
N GLU A 15 -12.30 10.12 -7.67
CA GLU A 15 -12.18 11.47 -7.11
C GLU A 15 -12.41 11.50 -5.59
N ALA A 16 -13.29 10.65 -5.07
CA ALA A 16 -13.46 10.52 -3.62
C ALA A 16 -12.24 9.87 -2.96
N LEU A 17 -11.65 8.85 -3.59
CA LEU A 17 -10.40 8.23 -3.14
C LEU A 17 -9.24 9.24 -3.15
N ARG A 18 -9.06 9.99 -4.24
CA ARG A 18 -8.05 11.05 -4.35
C ARG A 18 -8.22 12.10 -3.25
N ARG A 19 -9.45 12.62 -3.07
CA ARG A 19 -9.74 13.60 -2.01
C ARG A 19 -9.45 13.05 -0.62
N MET A 20 -9.78 11.80 -0.34
CA MET A 20 -9.46 11.16 0.94
C MET A 20 -7.95 11.07 1.15
N ILE A 21 -7.19 10.62 0.15
CA ILE A 21 -5.72 10.51 0.21
C ILE A 21 -5.10 11.87 0.53
N LEU A 22 -5.57 12.93 -0.13
CA LEU A 22 -5.09 14.29 0.12
C LEU A 22 -5.49 14.79 1.52
N ALA A 23 -6.75 14.60 1.93
CA ALA A 23 -7.25 15.05 3.23
C ALA A 23 -6.52 14.37 4.39
N ARG A 24 -6.25 13.07 4.28
CA ARG A 24 -5.54 12.27 5.28
C ARG A 24 -4.01 12.34 5.15
N LYS A 25 -3.50 13.12 4.19
CA LYS A 25 -2.06 13.28 3.91
C LYS A 25 -1.35 11.93 3.76
N VAL A 26 -1.99 11.04 3.00
CA VAL A 26 -1.56 9.64 2.90
C VAL A 26 -0.18 9.54 2.28
N CYS A 27 0.65 8.74 2.92
CA CYS A 27 1.97 8.43 2.43
C CYS A 27 2.23 6.94 2.49
N PHE A 28 3.29 6.51 1.83
CA PHE A 28 3.69 5.12 1.85
C PHE A 28 5.20 4.96 1.76
N ASP A 29 5.67 3.85 2.28
CA ASP A 29 6.98 3.29 1.96
C ASP A 29 6.91 1.76 1.95
N HIS A 30 8.03 1.11 1.71
CA HIS A 30 8.10 -0.33 1.77
C HIS A 30 9.43 -0.81 2.36
N ASP A 31 9.38 -1.95 3.04
CA ASP A 31 10.55 -2.66 3.55
C ASP A 31 10.60 -4.07 2.96
N PRO A 32 11.79 -4.68 2.80
CA PRO A 32 11.87 -6.10 2.46
C PRO A 32 11.19 -6.98 3.52
N PHE A 33 10.46 -8.01 3.09
CA PHE A 33 9.80 -8.96 3.98
C PHE A 33 10.56 -10.29 3.99
N TYR A 34 11.09 -10.66 5.16
CA TYR A 34 11.91 -11.86 5.35
C TYR A 34 11.20 -12.89 6.22
N VAL A 35 11.40 -14.17 5.90
CA VAL A 35 10.99 -15.30 6.74
C VAL A 35 12.12 -16.31 6.87
N ARG A 36 12.02 -17.20 7.86
CA ARG A 36 12.89 -18.38 7.91
C ARG A 36 12.34 -19.46 6.99
N ASN A 37 13.17 -19.98 6.09
CA ASN A 37 12.82 -21.13 5.27
C ASN A 37 12.94 -22.45 6.07
N ALA A 38 12.63 -23.58 5.43
CA ALA A 38 12.73 -24.90 6.05
C ALA A 38 14.15 -25.30 6.47
N ALA A 39 15.19 -24.69 5.89
CA ALA A 39 16.59 -24.88 6.25
C ALA A 39 17.02 -23.99 7.44
N GLY A 40 16.16 -23.07 7.90
CA GLY A 40 16.43 -22.13 8.98
C GLY A 40 17.06 -20.81 8.55
N ASP A 41 17.34 -20.65 7.25
CA ASP A 41 17.92 -19.44 6.67
C ASP A 41 16.89 -18.33 6.54
N MET A 42 17.34 -17.08 6.72
CA MET A 42 16.52 -15.90 6.45
C MET A 42 16.47 -15.62 4.95
N VAL A 43 15.29 -15.66 4.36
CA VAL A 43 15.08 -15.44 2.93
C VAL A 43 14.08 -14.29 2.74
N GLN A 44 14.40 -13.36 1.82
CA GLN A 44 13.46 -12.33 1.41
C GLN A 44 12.41 -12.96 0.50
N ILE A 45 11.16 -12.96 0.92
CA ILE A 45 10.05 -13.55 0.15
C ILE A 45 9.15 -12.50 -0.50
N GLY A 46 9.32 -11.23 -0.12
CA GLY A 46 8.61 -10.12 -0.74
C GLY A 46 8.89 -8.78 -0.07
N PHE A 47 7.85 -7.98 0.11
CA PHE A 47 7.92 -6.66 0.74
C PHE A 47 6.75 -6.42 1.69
N GLN A 48 6.93 -5.49 2.62
CA GLN A 48 5.88 -4.95 3.47
C GLN A 48 5.61 -3.52 3.03
N LEU A 49 4.41 -3.27 2.52
CA LEU A 49 3.94 -1.92 2.19
C LEU A 49 3.40 -1.25 3.45
N ASN A 50 3.99 -0.14 3.87
CA ASN A 50 3.48 0.64 4.98
C ASN A 50 2.66 1.81 4.43
N LEU A 51 1.39 1.94 4.84
CA LEU A 51 0.54 3.08 4.54
C LEU A 51 0.36 3.92 5.80
N TYR A 52 0.59 5.23 5.66
CA TYR A 52 0.49 6.19 6.76
C TYR A 52 -0.60 7.21 6.45
N ALA A 53 -1.41 7.54 7.44
CA ALA A 53 -2.37 8.63 7.38
C ALA A 53 -2.31 9.47 8.65
N ALA A 54 -2.43 10.78 8.48
CA ALA A 54 -2.30 11.75 9.56
C ALA A 54 -3.65 12.03 10.22
N PHE A 55 -3.59 12.32 11.52
CA PHE A 55 -4.67 13.04 12.22
C PHE A 55 -4.76 14.48 11.71
N ASN A 56 -5.94 15.06 11.81
CA ASN A 56 -6.21 16.41 11.34
C ASN A 56 -5.48 17.47 12.18
N ASP A 57 -5.42 17.29 13.51
CA ASP A 57 -4.56 18.09 14.39
C ASP A 57 -3.19 17.42 14.57
N PRO A 58 -2.08 18.05 14.14
CA PRO A 58 -0.74 17.50 14.35
C PRO A 58 -0.33 17.33 15.82
N ARG A 59 -1.03 18.01 16.75
CA ARG A 59 -0.82 17.91 18.21
C ARG A 59 -1.73 16.88 18.87
N HIS A 60 -2.52 16.16 18.09
CA HIS A 60 -3.43 15.15 18.58
C HIS A 60 -2.68 14.02 19.29
N LEU A 61 -3.20 13.61 20.45
CA LEU A 61 -2.65 12.52 21.26
C LEU A 61 -3.70 11.42 21.31
N PRO A 62 -3.58 10.38 20.46
CA PRO A 62 -4.62 9.37 20.35
C PRO A 62 -4.72 8.54 21.64
N HIS A 63 -5.95 8.19 22.01
CA HIS A 63 -6.25 7.30 23.13
C HIS A 63 -6.99 6.05 22.65
N SER A 64 -7.22 5.09 23.54
CA SER A 64 -7.71 3.74 23.17
C SER A 64 -9.09 3.66 22.50
N ASP A 65 -9.86 4.75 22.45
CA ASP A 65 -11.21 4.80 21.86
C ASP A 65 -11.38 5.98 20.89
N ASP A 66 -10.27 6.37 20.27
CA ASP A 66 -10.22 7.52 19.38
C ASP A 66 -11.06 7.29 18.11
N GLN A 67 -12.07 8.13 17.91
CA GLN A 67 -12.93 8.06 16.74
C GLN A 67 -12.17 8.37 15.45
N GLU A 68 -11.28 9.36 15.47
CA GLU A 68 -10.53 9.74 14.29
C GLU A 68 -9.57 8.62 13.88
N GLN A 69 -8.94 7.95 14.85
CA GLN A 69 -8.12 6.76 14.56
C GLN A 69 -8.93 5.69 13.81
N ARG A 70 -10.15 5.36 14.28
CA ARG A 70 -11.01 4.36 13.62
C ARG A 70 -11.41 4.76 12.21
N GLU A 71 -11.66 6.05 11.99
CA GLU A 71 -11.98 6.57 10.67
C GLU A 71 -10.77 6.50 9.74
N ILE A 72 -9.59 6.89 10.22
CA ILE A 72 -8.34 6.77 9.46
C ILE A 72 -8.06 5.30 9.11
N LEU A 73 -8.23 4.38 10.06
CA LEU A 73 -8.08 2.95 9.79
C LEU A 73 -9.04 2.51 8.70
N ARG A 74 -10.33 2.84 8.81
CA ARG A 74 -11.33 2.51 7.79
C ARG A 74 -10.94 3.04 6.41
N ASP A 75 -10.43 4.27 6.35
CA ASP A 75 -9.97 4.89 5.11
C ASP A 75 -8.78 4.13 4.50
N LEU A 76 -7.75 3.82 5.31
CA LEU A 76 -6.58 3.03 4.89
C LEU A 76 -6.97 1.62 4.43
N HIS A 77 -7.89 0.98 5.14
CA HIS A 77 -8.46 -0.31 4.74
C HIS A 77 -9.20 -0.26 3.41
N GLY A 78 -9.93 0.84 3.16
CA GLY A 78 -10.55 1.11 1.87
C GLY A 78 -9.51 1.13 0.75
N ILE A 79 -8.38 1.80 0.97
CA ILE A 79 -7.26 1.84 0.01
C ILE A 79 -6.75 0.42 -0.27
N CYS A 80 -6.47 -0.36 0.78
CA CYS A 80 -6.03 -1.76 0.64
C CYS A 80 -7.01 -2.58 -0.20
N ARG A 81 -8.30 -2.43 0.09
CA ARG A 81 -9.37 -3.14 -0.64
C ARG A 81 -9.37 -2.78 -2.12
N VAL A 82 -9.26 -1.51 -2.48
CA VAL A 82 -9.15 -1.09 -3.89
C VAL A 82 -7.96 -1.76 -4.55
N PHE A 83 -6.78 -1.75 -3.93
CA PHE A 83 -5.60 -2.37 -4.52
C PHE A 83 -5.75 -3.87 -4.70
N PHE A 84 -6.20 -4.60 -3.69
CA PHE A 84 -6.39 -6.05 -3.78
C PHE A 84 -7.49 -6.46 -4.77
N GLN A 85 -8.45 -5.58 -5.05
CA GLN A 85 -9.49 -5.83 -6.05
C GLN A 85 -9.09 -5.42 -7.47
N SER A 86 -8.13 -4.50 -7.62
CA SER A 86 -7.75 -3.92 -8.92
C SER A 86 -6.48 -4.53 -9.49
N LEU A 87 -5.65 -5.11 -8.63
CA LEU A 87 -4.44 -5.81 -8.99
C LEU A 87 -4.68 -7.29 -8.80
N ASP A 88 -4.23 -8.12 -9.74
CA ASP A 88 -4.13 -9.57 -9.54
C ASP A 88 -2.95 -9.87 -8.60
N VAL A 89 -3.02 -9.29 -7.40
CA VAL A 89 -2.01 -9.47 -6.37
C VAL A 89 -2.18 -10.89 -5.87
N LEU A 90 -1.09 -11.66 -5.99
CA LEU A 90 -0.82 -12.88 -5.24
C LEU A 90 -1.67 -12.93 -3.95
N LYS A 91 -2.67 -13.81 -3.95
CA LYS A 91 -3.81 -13.78 -3.01
C LYS A 91 -3.38 -13.50 -1.56
N PRO A 92 -4.08 -12.60 -0.85
CA PRO A 92 -3.85 -12.36 0.57
C PRO A 92 -4.20 -13.60 1.40
N CYS A 93 -3.50 -13.75 2.53
CA CYS A 93 -3.74 -14.77 3.55
C CYS A 93 -5.25 -14.98 3.84
N GLU A 94 -5.63 -16.23 4.07
CA GLU A 94 -6.98 -16.65 4.52
C GLU A 94 -7.39 -16.04 5.87
N TYR A 95 -6.42 -15.48 6.58
CA TYR A 95 -6.61 -14.62 7.74
C TYR A 95 -6.36 -13.17 7.32
N PRO A 96 -7.42 -12.38 7.08
CA PRO A 96 -7.33 -10.95 6.85
C PRO A 96 -7.29 -10.26 8.21
N ASP A 97 -6.41 -10.69 9.12
CA ASP A 97 -6.19 -9.86 10.29
C ASP A 97 -5.44 -8.64 9.73
N PRO A 98 -6.08 -7.47 9.71
CA PRO A 98 -5.43 -6.35 9.11
C PRO A 98 -4.16 -6.05 9.86
N PRO A 99 -3.17 -5.59 9.11
CA PRO A 99 -1.79 -5.74 9.51
C PRO A 99 -1.49 -4.74 10.60
N ALA A 100 -1.14 -5.27 11.79
CA ALA A 100 -0.54 -4.57 12.92
C ALA A 100 -0.67 -3.05 12.78
N ASP A 101 -1.87 -2.52 13.01
CA ASP A 101 -2.03 -1.09 12.98
C ASP A 101 -1.36 -0.49 14.21
N ARG A 102 -0.68 0.62 13.99
CA ARG A 102 0.00 1.31 15.08
C ARG A 102 0.02 2.79 14.84
N ILE A 103 0.01 3.51 15.95
CA ILE A 103 0.35 4.92 15.96
C ILE A 103 1.87 5.02 15.93
N VAL A 104 2.37 5.74 14.94
CA VAL A 104 3.79 5.99 14.76
C VAL A 104 4.07 7.49 14.84
N TYR A 105 5.21 7.80 15.43
CA TYR A 105 5.75 9.15 15.52
C TYR A 105 7.10 9.14 14.82
N SER A 106 7.22 9.84 13.70
CA SER A 106 8.46 9.87 12.92
C SER A 106 9.06 11.28 12.85
N PRO A 107 10.40 11.41 12.94
CA PRO A 107 11.08 12.70 12.79
C PRO A 107 10.75 13.38 11.47
N GLU A 108 10.62 12.60 10.39
CA GLU A 108 10.32 13.07 9.04
C GLU A 108 8.95 13.75 8.94
N ARG A 109 8.08 13.54 9.95
CA ARG A 109 6.73 14.10 10.06
C ARG A 109 6.57 15.00 11.28
N ASN A 110 7.69 15.53 11.78
CA ASN A 110 7.73 16.41 12.95
C ASN A 110 7.14 15.76 14.22
N TYR A 111 7.26 14.43 14.34
CA TYR A 111 6.72 13.67 15.47
C TYR A 111 5.21 13.89 15.74
N ARG A 112 4.42 14.14 14.68
CA ARG A 112 2.96 14.03 14.79
C ARG A 112 2.54 12.56 14.85
N ALA A 113 1.38 12.30 15.44
CA ALA A 113 0.77 10.98 15.40
C ALA A 113 0.28 10.67 13.98
N ASP A 114 0.71 9.55 13.43
CA ASP A 114 0.19 8.99 12.19
C ASP A 114 -0.28 7.54 12.44
N VAL A 115 -1.41 7.16 11.84
CA VAL A 115 -1.86 5.78 11.82
C VAL A 115 -1.14 5.06 10.69
N CYS A 116 -0.51 3.92 11.00
CA CYS A 116 0.20 3.08 10.06
C CYS A 116 -0.48 1.72 9.91
N VAL A 117 -0.63 1.25 8.68
CA VAL A 117 -1.13 -0.08 8.30
C VAL A 117 -0.05 -0.77 7.45
N GLN A 118 0.34 -2.01 7.79
CA GLN A 118 1.54 -2.66 7.23
C GLN A 118 1.28 -3.92 6.40
N ILE A 119 1.05 -3.81 5.11
CA ILE A 119 0.56 -4.91 4.29
C ILE A 119 1.73 -5.77 3.79
N PRO A 120 1.88 -7.03 4.25
CA PRO A 120 2.86 -7.93 3.65
C PRO A 120 2.37 -8.40 2.27
N VAL A 121 3.25 -8.33 1.28
CA VAL A 121 3.01 -8.75 -0.10
C VAL A 121 4.11 -9.72 -0.52
N PHE A 122 3.72 -10.95 -0.81
CA PHE A 122 4.61 -12.04 -1.20
C PHE A 122 3.82 -13.13 -1.93
N ASP A 123 4.51 -14.03 -2.62
CA ASP A 123 3.87 -15.20 -3.24
C ASP A 123 3.65 -16.32 -2.20
N ARG A 124 2.39 -16.57 -1.84
CA ARG A 124 2.01 -17.66 -0.91
C ARG A 124 2.35 -19.04 -1.47
N SER A 125 2.26 -19.24 -2.79
CA SER A 125 2.51 -20.54 -3.44
C SER A 125 3.97 -20.96 -3.32
N HIS A 126 4.87 -19.97 -3.17
CA HIS A 126 6.31 -20.16 -3.02
C HIS A 126 6.82 -19.62 -1.67
N PHE A 127 6.06 -19.81 -0.60
CA PHE A 127 6.48 -19.34 0.73
C PHE A 127 7.84 -19.92 1.14
N GLY A 128 8.76 -19.05 1.59
CA GLY A 128 10.13 -19.42 1.96
C GLY A 128 11.10 -19.47 0.79
N TRP A 129 10.65 -19.18 -0.43
CA TRP A 129 11.49 -19.04 -1.61
C TRP A 129 11.84 -17.56 -1.83
N PRO A 130 13.01 -17.26 -2.42
CA PRO A 130 13.37 -15.89 -2.75
C PRO A 130 12.30 -15.20 -3.59
N ALA A 131 12.01 -13.94 -3.28
CA ALA A 131 11.12 -13.10 -4.06
C ALA A 131 11.57 -13.10 -5.53
N ASP A 132 10.62 -13.32 -6.43
CA ASP A 132 10.87 -13.31 -7.86
C ASP A 132 10.56 -11.93 -8.48
N ARG A 133 10.71 -11.85 -9.79
CA ARG A 133 10.44 -10.62 -10.55
C ARG A 133 8.97 -10.17 -10.42
N ARG A 134 8.02 -11.10 -10.29
CA ARG A 134 6.59 -10.78 -10.21
C ARG A 134 6.29 -9.94 -8.96
N VAL A 135 6.91 -10.27 -7.83
CA VAL A 135 6.77 -9.48 -6.60
C VAL A 135 7.32 -8.07 -6.77
N SER A 136 8.42 -7.90 -7.50
CA SER A 136 8.98 -6.58 -7.81
C SER A 136 8.08 -5.77 -8.74
N ASP A 137 7.49 -6.41 -9.77
CA ASP A 137 6.58 -5.74 -10.71
C ASP A 137 5.26 -5.32 -10.03
N ILE A 138 4.78 -6.11 -9.06
CA ILE A 138 3.64 -5.74 -8.21
C ILE A 138 3.97 -4.49 -7.38
N LEU A 139 5.15 -4.45 -6.75
CA LEU A 139 5.58 -3.28 -5.97
C LEU A 139 5.59 -2.02 -6.85
N ASP A 140 6.25 -2.10 -8.00
CA ASP A 140 6.33 -1.01 -8.98
C ASP A 140 4.94 -0.49 -9.41
N THR A 141 4.00 -1.41 -9.58
CA THR A 141 2.62 -1.09 -9.94
C THR A 141 1.90 -0.39 -8.79
N VAL A 142 1.99 -0.93 -7.58
CA VAL A 142 1.39 -0.35 -6.37
C VAL A 142 1.92 1.05 -6.11
N GLU A 143 3.24 1.25 -6.20
CA GLU A 143 3.83 2.57 -6.03
C GLU A 143 3.29 3.58 -7.05
N CYS A 144 3.20 3.16 -8.32
CA CYS A 144 2.74 4.01 -9.39
C CYS A 144 1.29 4.42 -9.16
N LEU A 145 0.42 3.48 -8.77
CA LEU A 145 -0.98 3.76 -8.46
C LEU A 145 -1.14 4.68 -7.25
N LEU A 146 -0.41 4.43 -6.17
CA LEU A 146 -0.42 5.30 -4.99
C LEU A 146 0.00 6.74 -5.35
N LYS A 147 1.09 6.89 -6.10
CA LYS A 147 1.59 8.19 -6.58
C LYS A 147 0.57 8.86 -7.52
N SER A 148 -0.05 8.12 -8.43
CA SER A 148 -1.03 8.66 -9.36
C SER A 148 -2.29 9.16 -8.65
N LEU A 149 -2.69 8.51 -7.56
CA LEU A 149 -3.80 8.92 -6.68
C LEU A 149 -3.45 10.09 -5.75
N GLY A 150 -2.17 10.48 -5.66
CA GLY A 150 -1.71 11.63 -4.89
C GLY A 150 -1.01 11.29 -3.57
N ALA A 151 -0.86 10.01 -3.24
CA ALA A 151 -0.07 9.60 -2.07
C ALA A 151 1.41 9.95 -2.27
N ARG A 152 2.14 10.14 -1.17
CA ARG A 152 3.56 10.55 -1.20
C ARG A 152 4.49 9.44 -0.71
N TRP A 153 5.66 9.34 -1.33
CA TRP A 153 6.72 8.45 -0.87
C TRP A 153 7.35 8.98 0.42
N LYS A 154 7.38 8.16 1.48
CA LYS A 154 7.95 8.39 2.82
C LYS A 154 7.41 9.57 3.63
N ARG A 155 7.25 10.75 3.02
CA ARG A 155 6.94 12.00 3.72
C ARG A 155 5.87 12.80 2.97
N TRP A 156 5.01 13.47 3.75
CA TRP A 156 4.11 14.48 3.24
C TRP A 156 4.78 15.85 3.25
N ASP A 157 5.06 16.40 2.08
CA ASP A 157 5.56 17.77 1.93
C ASP A 157 4.39 18.71 1.61
N GLU A 158 4.10 19.64 2.52
CA GLU A 158 3.01 20.64 2.35
C GLU A 158 3.28 21.58 1.17
N GLU A 159 4.55 21.79 0.80
CA GLU A 159 4.98 22.74 -0.24
C GLU A 159 5.16 22.07 -1.61
N ALA A 160 5.16 20.74 -1.67
CA ALA A 160 5.42 20.01 -2.91
C ALA A 160 4.12 19.56 -3.56
N THR A 161 3.93 19.96 -4.82
CA THR A 161 3.05 19.25 -5.76
C THR A 161 3.94 18.36 -6.62
N PRO A 162 4.10 17.06 -6.32
CA PRO A 162 4.86 16.14 -7.15
C PRO A 162 4.19 15.99 -8.50
N ALA A 163 5.02 15.78 -9.51
CA ALA A 163 4.55 15.28 -10.79
C ALA A 163 3.84 13.95 -10.57
N GLN A 164 2.54 13.92 -10.84
CA GLN A 164 1.77 12.69 -10.79
C GLN A 164 2.16 11.83 -12.00
N PRO A 165 2.57 10.56 -11.81
CA PRO A 165 2.81 9.68 -12.94
C PRO A 165 1.53 9.55 -13.76
N SER A 166 1.66 9.57 -15.08
CA SER A 166 0.49 9.43 -15.95
C SER A 166 -0.13 8.04 -15.75
N PRO A 167 -1.47 7.91 -15.82
CA PRO A 167 -2.14 6.62 -15.73
C PRO A 167 -1.61 5.59 -16.73
N GLU A 168 -1.15 6.05 -17.90
CA GLU A 168 -0.54 5.22 -18.96
C GLU A 168 0.78 4.58 -18.53
N THR A 169 1.57 5.28 -17.70
CA THR A 169 2.84 4.77 -17.17
C THR A 169 2.60 3.66 -16.14
N CYS A 170 1.57 3.82 -15.30
CA CYS A 170 1.19 2.79 -14.32
C CYS A 170 0.58 1.56 -14.97
N GLU A 171 -0.22 1.76 -16.02
CA GLU A 171 -0.81 0.68 -16.80
C GLU A 171 0.24 -0.14 -17.55
N ALA A 172 1.27 0.50 -18.12
CA ALA A 172 2.38 -0.20 -18.74
C ALA A 172 3.12 -1.12 -17.75
N LYS A 173 3.32 -0.67 -16.51
CA LYS A 173 3.93 -1.47 -15.43
C LYS A 173 3.04 -2.66 -15.02
N ALA A 174 1.74 -2.43 -14.88
CA ALA A 174 0.81 -3.50 -14.52
C ALA A 174 0.64 -4.57 -15.60
N ARG A 175 0.62 -4.17 -16.88
CA ARG A 175 0.58 -5.11 -18.01
C ARG A 175 1.83 -5.99 -18.04
N GLN A 176 3.00 -5.42 -17.82
CA GLN A 176 4.25 -6.19 -17.68
C GLN A 176 4.17 -7.20 -16.52
N ALA A 177 3.57 -6.82 -15.39
CA ALA A 177 3.37 -7.73 -14.25
C ALA A 177 2.40 -8.89 -14.59
N ALA A 178 1.35 -8.61 -15.37
CA ALA A 178 0.32 -9.57 -15.75
C ALA A 178 0.81 -10.56 -16.84
N ASP A 179 1.48 -10.07 -17.89
CA ASP A 179 1.95 -10.89 -19.02
C ASP A 179 2.96 -11.98 -18.57
N LEU A 180 3.79 -11.68 -17.57
CA LEU A 180 4.74 -12.63 -16.98
C LEU A 180 4.09 -13.70 -16.09
N SER A 181 2.81 -13.55 -15.75
CA SER A 181 2.05 -14.56 -14.99
C SER A 181 1.51 -15.67 -15.90
N ASP A 182 1.44 -15.45 -17.22
CA ASP A 182 0.93 -16.40 -18.22
C ASP A 182 2.05 -17.22 -18.89
N GLU A 183 3.28 -16.67 -19.01
CA GLU A 183 4.44 -17.39 -19.58
C GLU A 183 5.04 -18.48 -18.67
N GLY A 184 4.52 -18.64 -17.45
CA GLY A 184 4.92 -19.71 -16.52
C GLY A 184 4.08 -21.00 -16.61
N ALA A 185 3.12 -21.07 -17.53
CA ALA A 185 2.18 -22.18 -17.70
C ALA A 185 2.41 -23.02 -18.97
N ALA A 186 3.64 -23.03 -19.52
CA ALA A 186 4.03 -23.85 -20.67
C ALA A 186 5.14 -24.86 -20.30
#